data_AF-A0A0P9Q889-F1
#
_entry.id   AF-A0A0P9Q889-F1
#
_cell.length_a   1.000
_cell.length_b   1.000
_cell.length_c   1.000
_cell.angle_alpha   90.00
_cell.angle_beta   90.00
_cell.angle_gamma   90.00
#
_symmetry.space_group_name_H-M   'P 1'
#
loop_
_entity.id
_entity.type
_entity.pdbx_description
1 polymer ?
#
loop_
_entity_poly.entity_id
_entity_poly.type
_entity_poly.pdbx_seq_one_letter_code
_entity_poly.pdbx_strand_id
1 'polypeptide(L)' 'MSSNANSENHPVFFIFAPNVPKKNMFTGFLGDHVAIPPGTRVQLGATTRVNGQLFAWFDAPERLVDQTYDLYTGAQEFWV' A
#
# COMPACT_ATOMS: atom_id res chain seq x y z
N MET A 1 6.82 -12.68 22.79
CA MET A 1 6.72 -11.85 21.57
C MET A 1 5.67 -10.79 21.83
N SER A 2 6.09 -9.57 22.15
CA SER A 2 5.19 -8.44 22.40
C SER A 2 4.84 -7.79 21.06
N SER A 3 3.58 -7.96 20.63
CA SER A 3 3.04 -7.24 19.48
C SER A 3 2.85 -5.76 19.87
N ASN A 4 3.42 -4.83 19.11
CA ASN A 4 3.21 -3.38 19.27
C ASN A 4 1.86 -2.90 18.69
N ALA A 5 0.98 -3.81 18.26
CA ALA A 5 -0.34 -3.45 17.77
C ALA A 5 -1.27 -3.20 18.98
N ASN A 6 -1.66 -1.95 19.20
CA ASN A 6 -2.78 -1.59 20.08
C ASN A 6 -3.98 -1.12 19.24
N SER A 7 -5.12 -0.87 19.89
CA SER A 7 -6.34 -0.37 19.23
C SER A 7 -6.18 0.99 18.52
N GLU A 8 -5.08 1.71 18.78
CA GLU A 8 -4.75 3.00 18.17
C GLU A 8 -3.76 2.88 17.00
N ASN A 9 -3.10 1.72 16.83
CA ASN A 9 -2.08 1.51 15.81
C ASN A 9 -2.24 0.13 15.17
N HIS A 10 -3.39 -0.08 14.54
CA HIS A 10 -3.64 -1.26 13.71
C HIS A 10 -2.72 -1.20 12.48
N PRO A 11 -1.80 -2.16 12.28
CA PRO A 11 -0.90 -2.11 11.14
C PRO A 11 -1.70 -2.30 9.85
N VAL A 12 -1.44 -1.48 8.85
CA VAL A 12 -2.01 -1.65 7.50
C VAL A 12 -1.03 -2.45 6.66
N PHE A 13 -1.51 -3.47 5.98
CA PHE A 13 -0.72 -4.24 5.02
C PHE A 13 -1.14 -3.92 3.59
N PHE A 14 -0.14 -3.70 2.74
CA PHE A 14 -0.30 -3.36 1.33
C PHE A 14 -0.02 -4.58 0.46
N ILE A 15 -0.98 -4.97 -0.37
CA ILE A 15 -0.83 -6.06 -1.34
C ILE A 15 -0.88 -5.47 -2.74
N PHE A 16 0.13 -5.76 -3.56
CA PHE A 16 0.27 -5.17 -4.90
C PHE A 16 0.06 -6.19 -5.99
N ALA A 17 -0.80 -5.86 -6.96
CA ALA A 17 -0.99 -6.63 -8.18
C ALA A 17 0.33 -6.80 -8.98
N PRO A 18 0.45 -7.83 -9.83
CA PRO A 18 1.67 -8.08 -10.61
C PRO A 18 2.05 -6.96 -11.59
N ASN A 19 1.08 -6.18 -12.05
CA ASN A 19 1.27 -5.08 -13.00
C ASN A 19 1.78 -3.77 -12.37
N VAL A 20 1.74 -3.62 -11.04
CA VAL A 20 2.35 -2.49 -10.34
C VAL A 20 3.88 -2.62 -10.46
N PRO A 21 4.59 -1.64 -11.06
CA PRO A 21 6.04 -1.70 -11.20
C PRO A 21 6.70 -1.76 -9.82
N LYS A 22 7.36 -2.88 -9.55
CA LYS A 22 8.03 -3.13 -8.27
C LYS A 22 9.34 -3.84 -8.48
N LYS A 23 10.34 -3.45 -7.70
CA LYS A 23 11.62 -4.15 -7.64
C LYS A 23 11.50 -5.24 -6.57
N ASN A 24 11.77 -6.48 -6.96
CA ASN A 24 11.89 -7.55 -5.99
C ASN A 24 13.10 -7.25 -5.08
N MET A 25 12.84 -7.13 -3.77
CA MET A 25 13.87 -6.90 -2.75
C MET A 25 14.12 -8.16 -1.92
N PHE A 26 13.79 -9.33 -2.49
CA PHE A 26 14.07 -10.64 -1.91
C PHE A 26 15.52 -10.70 -1.44
N THR A 27 15.68 -10.78 -0.12
CA THR A 27 16.93 -11.16 0.53
C THR A 27 16.61 -12.26 1.51
N GLY A 28 17.60 -13.07 1.93
CA GLY A 28 17.39 -14.13 2.93
C GLY A 28 16.81 -13.63 4.27
N PHE A 29 16.80 -12.32 4.51
CA PHE A 29 16.19 -11.66 5.68
C PHE A 29 14.82 -11.01 5.38
N LEU A 30 14.51 -10.70 4.13
CA LEU A 30 13.29 -10.02 3.67
C LEU A 30 12.61 -10.85 2.58
N GLY A 31 12.10 -12.02 2.97
CA GLY A 31 11.63 -13.06 2.04
C GLY A 31 10.49 -12.65 1.11
N ASP A 32 9.69 -11.64 1.46
CA ASP A 32 8.49 -11.26 0.70
C ASP A 32 8.42 -9.76 0.38
N HIS A 33 9.53 -9.03 0.51
CA HIS A 33 9.52 -7.59 0.35
C HIS A 33 9.72 -7.16 -1.11
N VAL A 34 8.89 -6.21 -1.53
CA VAL A 34 9.02 -5.51 -2.80
C VAL A 34 9.18 -4.03 -2.52
N ALA A 35 10.01 -3.35 -3.32
CA ALA A 35 10.10 -1.89 -3.30
C ALA A 35 9.35 -1.31 -4.49
N ILE A 36 8.57 -0.27 -4.24
CA ILE A 36 7.90 0.52 -5.27
C ILE A 36 8.66 1.84 -5.40
N PRO A 37 8.95 2.31 -6.63
CA PRO A 37 9.60 3.61 -6.82
C PRO A 37 8.80 4.76 -6.17
N PRO A 38 9.46 5.77 -5.59
CA PRO A 38 8.78 6.97 -5.10
C PRO A 38 7.91 7.60 -6.19
N GLY A 39 6.74 8.13 -5.81
CA GLY A 39 5.80 8.76 -6.72
C GLY A 39 5.03 7.79 -7.64
N THR A 40 5.21 6.48 -7.50
CA THR A 40 4.40 5.50 -8.23
C THR A 40 2.95 5.63 -7.79
N ARG A 41 2.07 5.97 -8.74
CA ARG A 41 0.64 5.99 -8.49
C ARG A 41 0.09 4.57 -8.46
N VAL A 42 -0.79 4.33 -7.50
CA VAL A 42 -1.49 3.08 -7.32
C VAL A 42 -2.98 3.35 -7.13
N GLN A 43 -3.81 2.43 -7.58
CA GLN A 43 -5.26 2.50 -7.41
C GLN A 43 -5.69 1.50 -6.35
N LEU A 44 -6.43 1.96 -5.34
CA LEU A 44 -7.03 1.08 -4.35
C LEU A 44 -8.17 0.28 -5.02
N GLY A 45 -7.97 -1.03 -5.17
CA GLY A 45 -8.94 -1.93 -5.81
C GLY A 45 -9.89 -2.60 -4.82
N ALA A 46 -9.39 -2.95 -3.63
CA ALA A 46 -10.20 -3.59 -2.59
C ALA A 46 -9.60 -3.36 -1.19
N THR A 47 -10.44 -3.48 -0.16
CA THR A 47 -9.99 -3.56 1.23
C THR A 47 -10.68 -4.72 1.96
N THR A 48 -10.00 -5.30 2.95
CA THR A 48 -10.61 -6.25 3.88
C THR A 48 -10.03 -6.08 5.28
N ARG A 49 -10.84 -6.36 6.30
CA ARG A 49 -10.40 -6.35 7.70
C ARG A 49 -10.42 -7.76 8.27
N VAL A 50 -9.30 -8.19 8.84
CA VAL A 50 -9.15 -9.50 9.49
C VAL A 50 -8.48 -9.28 10.84
N ASN A 51 -9.11 -9.69 11.94
CA ASN A 51 -8.58 -9.56 13.30
C ASN A 51 -8.11 -8.13 13.66
N GLY A 52 -8.87 -7.11 13.24
CA GLY A 52 -8.54 -5.69 13.47
C GLY A 52 -7.52 -5.09 12.50
N GLN A 53 -6.89 -5.91 11.65
CA GLN A 53 -5.91 -5.50 10.68
C GLN A 53 -6.55 -5.18 9.33
N LEU A 54 -6.18 -4.04 8.72
CA LEU A 54 -6.63 -3.66 7.39
C LEU A 54 -5.64 -4.14 6.33
N PHE A 55 -6.16 -4.86 5.34
CA PHE A 55 -5.45 -5.22 4.12
C PHE A 55 -6.01 -4.40 2.98
N ALA A 56 -5.14 -3.78 2.20
CA ALA A 56 -5.50 -2.98 1.04
C ALA A 56 -4.81 -3.54 -0.20
N TRP A 57 -5.60 -3.79 -1.25
CA TRP A 57 -5.13 -4.28 -2.54
C TRP A 57 -4.98 -3.12 -3.52
N PHE A 58 -3.79 -3.02 -4.11
CA PHE A 58 -3.43 -1.97 -5.04
C PHE A 58 -3.13 -2.52 -6.42
N ASP A 59 -3.65 -1.82 -7.42
CA ASP A 59 -3.49 -2.10 -8.84
C ASP A 59 -2.82 -0.91 -9.55
N ALA A 60 -2.36 -1.12 -10.78
CA ALA A 60 -1.95 -0.02 -11.64
C ALA A 60 -3.18 0.83 -11.99
N PRO A 61 -3.09 2.17 -11.98
CA PRO A 61 -4.22 3.02 -12.35
C PRO A 61 -4.60 2.80 -13.83
N GLU A 62 -5.82 2.37 -14.11
CA GLU A 62 -6.29 2.14 -15.49
C GLU A 62 -6.88 3.40 -16.15
N ARG A 63 -7.26 4.39 -15.35
CA ARG A 63 -7.92 5.63 -15.81
C ARG A 63 -7.29 6.85 -15.15
N LEU A 64 -7.57 8.02 -15.74
CA LEU A 64 -7.41 9.31 -15.04
C LEU A 64 -8.24 9.24 -13.75
N VAL A 65 -7.55 9.30 -12.62
CA VAL A 65 -8.16 9.30 -11.29
C VAL A 65 -8.62 10.71 -10.96
N ASP A 66 -9.89 10.88 -10.62
CA ASP A 66 -10.47 12.18 -10.24
C ASP A 66 -9.78 12.76 -8.99
N GLN A 67 -9.25 11.88 -8.13
CA GLN A 67 -8.59 12.24 -6.88
C GLN A 67 -7.36 11.36 -6.65
N THR A 68 -6.25 11.99 -6.28
CA THR A 68 -5.03 11.31 -5.85
C THR A 68 -4.74 11.73 -4.42
N TYR A 69 -4.29 10.79 -3.59
CA TYR A 69 -3.97 11.03 -2.18
C TYR A 69 -2.57 10.52 -1.89
N ASP A 70 -1.82 11.28 -1.09
CA ASP A 70 -0.56 10.82 -0.53
C ASP A 70 -0.84 9.71 0.51
N LEU A 71 -0.20 8.55 0.32
CA LEU A 71 -0.49 7.34 1.10
C LEU A 71 -0.10 7.45 2.58
N TYR A 72 0.84 8.35 2.91
CA TYR A 72 1.41 8.48 4.25
C TYR A 72 0.72 9.56 5.07
N THR A 73 0.36 10.66 4.44
CA THR A 73 -0.22 11.85 5.06
C THR A 73 -1.74 11.90 4.90
N GLY A 74 -2.30 11.18 3.92
CA GLY A 74 -3.71 11.26 3.55
C GLY A 74 -4.10 12.57 2.86
N ALA A 75 -3.13 13.45 2.55
CA ALA A 75 -3.39 14.71 1.87
C ALA A 75 -3.81 14.45 0.41
N GLN A 76 -4.82 15.17 -0.05
CA GLN A 76 -5.19 15.15 -1.47
C GLN A 76 -4.11 15.88 -2.28
N GLU A 77 -3.61 15.23 -3.32
CA GLU A 77 -2.75 15.86 -4.31
C GLU A 77 -3.62 16.66 -5.29
N PHE A 78 -3.37 17.96 -5.37
CA PHE A 78 -3.99 18.85 -6.34
C PHE A 78 -3.02 19.06 -7.51
N TRP A 79 -3.46 18.74 -8.72
CA TRP A 79 -2.76 19.13 -9.94
C TRP A 79 -2.97 20.62 -10.14
N VAL A 80 -1.89 21.41 -10.04
CA VAL A 80 -1.86 22.84 -10.42
C VAL A 80 -1.39 22.95 -11.86
#